data_AF-A0A2D8R4B0-F1
#
_entry.id   AF-A0A2D8R4B0-F1
#
_cell.length_a   1.000
_cell.length_b   1.000
_cell.length_c   1.000
_cell.angle_alpha   90.00
_cell.angle_beta   90.00
_cell.angle_gamma   90.00
#
_symmetry.space_group_name_H-M   'P 1'
#
loop_
_entity.id
_entity.type
_entity.pdbx_description
1 polymer ?
#
loop_
_entity_poly.entity_id
_entity_poly.type
_entity_poly.pdbx_seq_one_letter_code
_entity_poly.pdbx_strand_id
1 'polypeptide(L)'
;LMLDEPVIMNCTGLGAKPLFGDEELHPVKGQLTVLLPQPEVNYAVVGGGLHMLPRRDGIILGSTREANDWTLEPSEKQMERVMNGNAEFFDAMT
;
A
#
# COMPACT_ATOMS: atom_id res chain seq x y z
N LEU A 1 -30.12 -5.47 19.32
CA LEU A 1 -29.96 -6.02 17.96
C LEU A 1 -29.21 -7.32 18.11
N MET A 2 -29.80 -8.43 17.67
CA MET A 2 -29.17 -9.75 17.65
C MET A 2 -29.36 -10.29 16.23
N LEU A 3 -28.30 -10.84 15.65
CA LEU A 3 -28.34 -11.49 14.34
C LEU A 3 -28.81 -12.94 14.52
N ASP A 4 -29.48 -13.49 13.53
CA ASP A 4 -30.05 -14.85 13.58
C ASP A 4 -28.96 -15.93 13.40
N GLU A 5 -27.80 -15.54 12.85
CA GLU A 5 -26.66 -16.43 12.64
C GLU A 5 -26.03 -16.88 13.97
N PRO A 6 -25.80 -18.18 14.17
CA PRO A 6 -25.28 -18.72 15.43
C PRO A 6 -23.79 -18.43 15.66
N VAL A 7 -23.06 -18.07 14.59
CA VAL A 7 -21.62 -17.74 14.62
C VAL A 7 -21.36 -16.60 13.65
N ILE A 8 -20.54 -15.63 14.08
CA ILE A 8 -20.12 -14.49 13.27
C ILE A 8 -18.59 -14.47 13.19
N MET A 9 -18.04 -14.37 11.99
CA MET A 9 -16.62 -14.17 11.75
C MET A 9 -16.35 -12.69 11.45
N ASN A 10 -15.74 -11.96 12.39
CA ASN A 10 -15.39 -10.55 12.20
C ASN A 10 -14.08 -10.42 11.41
N CYS A 11 -14.17 -10.02 10.13
CA CYS A 11 -13.02 -9.80 9.25
C CYS A 11 -12.98 -8.36 8.71
N THR A 12 -13.41 -7.39 9.52
CA THR A 12 -13.62 -5.98 9.07
C THR A 12 -12.34 -5.13 9.04
N GLY A 13 -11.18 -5.69 9.40
CA GLY A 13 -9.90 -4.99 9.37
C GLY A 13 -9.90 -3.73 10.22
N LEU A 14 -9.42 -2.61 9.66
CA LEU A 14 -9.41 -1.30 10.34
C LEU A 14 -10.83 -0.83 10.73
N GLY A 15 -11.88 -1.34 10.05
CA GLY A 15 -13.27 -1.08 10.40
C GLY A 15 -13.71 -1.64 11.75
N ALA A 16 -12.95 -2.57 12.34
CA ALA A 16 -13.23 -3.06 13.69
C ALA A 16 -13.11 -1.96 14.76
N LYS A 17 -12.28 -0.93 14.53
CA LYS A 17 -12.15 0.24 15.42
C LYS A 17 -13.51 0.90 15.69
N PRO A 18 -14.22 1.46 14.68
CA PRO A 18 -15.53 2.06 14.91
C PRO A 18 -16.66 1.05 15.20
N LEU A 19 -16.55 -0.20 14.73
CA LEU A 19 -17.61 -1.20 14.92
C LEU A 19 -17.63 -1.81 16.32
N PHE A 20 -16.46 -2.01 16.94
CA PHE A 20 -16.32 -2.73 18.22
C PHE A 20 -15.59 -1.92 19.30
N GLY A 21 -15.17 -0.68 19.01
CA GLY A 21 -14.43 0.15 19.96
C GLY A 21 -12.99 -0.33 20.18
N ASP A 22 -12.38 -0.94 19.17
CA ASP A 22 -11.00 -1.41 19.24
C ASP A 22 -10.01 -0.24 19.12
N GLU A 23 -9.51 0.23 20.27
CA GLU A 23 -8.63 1.40 20.34
C GLU A 23 -7.16 1.10 19.99
N GLU A 24 -6.76 -0.17 19.94
CA GLU A 24 -5.38 -0.54 19.56
C GLU A 24 -5.15 -0.40 18.05
N LEU A 25 -6.23 -0.49 17.27
CA LEU A 25 -6.19 -0.28 15.83
C LEU A 25 -5.98 1.19 15.44
N HIS A 26 -5.00 1.40 14.56
CA HIS A 26 -4.70 2.68 13.93
C HIS A 26 -4.24 2.47 12.49
N PRO A 27 -4.48 3.43 11.58
CA PRO A 27 -4.07 3.30 10.19
C PRO A 27 -2.57 3.50 10.06
N VAL A 28 -2.03 2.81 9.07
CA VAL A 28 -0.73 3.12 8.50
C VAL A 28 -0.97 3.28 7.01
N LYS A 29 -1.10 4.53 6.56
CA LYS A 29 -1.39 4.83 5.17
C LYS A 29 -0.22 4.39 4.30
N GLY A 30 -0.56 3.63 3.26
CA GLY A 30 0.32 3.22 2.18
C GLY A 30 -0.24 3.72 0.86
N GLN A 31 0.58 4.45 0.11
CA GLN A 31 0.28 4.98 -1.20
C GLN A 31 1.11 4.23 -2.23
N LEU A 32 0.49 3.95 -3.37
CA LEU A 32 1.09 3.26 -4.50
C LEU A 32 1.16 4.22 -5.68
N THR A 33 2.29 4.26 -6.36
CA THR A 33 2.40 4.84 -7.70
C THR A 33 2.29 3.72 -8.71
N VAL A 34 1.34 3.81 -9.64
CA VAL A 34 1.05 2.72 -10.59
C VAL A 34 1.47 3.15 -12.00
N LEU A 35 2.46 2.45 -12.55
CA LEU A 35 2.87 2.60 -13.94
C LEU A 35 2.07 1.65 -14.85
N LEU A 36 2.09 1.93 -16.15
CA LEU A 36 1.52 1.03 -17.15
C LEU A 36 2.18 -0.37 -17.08
N PRO A 37 1.43 -1.44 -17.40
CA PRO A 37 2.00 -2.79 -17.46
C PRO A 37 3.14 -2.88 -18.48
N GLN A 38 4.19 -3.62 -18.13
CA GLN A 38 5.29 -3.97 -19.04
C GLN A 38 5.48 -5.50 -18.98
N PRO A 39 4.94 -6.27 -19.95
CA PRO A 39 4.96 -7.74 -19.92
C PRO A 39 6.34 -8.37 -19.79
N GLU A 40 7.38 -7.66 -20.22
CA GLU A 40 8.78 -8.03 -20.13
C GLU A 40 9.34 -7.95 -18.70
N VAL A 41 8.73 -7.16 -17.82
CA VAL A 41 9.14 -7.04 -16.41
C VAL A 41 8.45 -8.15 -15.60
N ASN A 42 9.19 -9.23 -15.33
CA ASN A 42 8.70 -10.43 -14.66
C ASN A 42 9.38 -10.70 -13.31
N TYR A 43 10.01 -9.69 -12.73
CA TYR A 43 10.73 -9.76 -11.45
C TYR A 43 10.27 -8.65 -10.50
N ALA A 44 10.44 -8.91 -9.20
CA ALA A 44 10.20 -7.92 -8.16
C ALA A 44 11.54 -7.32 -7.68
N VAL A 45 11.50 -6.04 -7.31
CA VAL A 45 12.56 -5.40 -6.54
C VAL A 45 11.99 -5.05 -5.18
N VAL A 46 12.72 -5.42 -4.12
CA VAL A 46 12.39 -5.02 -2.74
C VAL A 46 13.68 -4.70 -2.01
N GLY A 47 13.83 -3.45 -1.55
CA GLY A 47 15.05 -3.01 -0.89
C GLY A 47 15.02 -1.51 -0.60
N GLY A 48 15.82 -1.06 0.38
CA GLY A 48 15.94 0.37 0.69
C GLY A 48 14.63 1.07 1.11
N GLY A 49 13.63 0.32 1.56
CA GLY A 49 12.29 0.85 1.88
C GLY A 49 11.38 1.05 0.66
N LEU A 50 11.87 0.74 -0.54
CA LEU A 50 11.12 0.81 -1.79
C LEU A 50 10.85 -0.60 -2.36
N HIS A 51 9.86 -0.67 -3.25
CA HIS A 51 9.58 -1.86 -4.04
C HIS A 51 9.06 -1.51 -5.43
N MET A 52 9.34 -2.39 -6.37
CA MET A 52 8.72 -2.47 -7.69
C MET A 52 8.12 -3.86 -7.84
N LEU A 53 6.80 -3.96 -8.03
CA LEU A 53 6.08 -5.22 -8.18
C LEU A 53 5.29 -5.23 -9.49
N PRO A 54 5.66 -6.06 -10.48
CA PRO A 54 4.90 -6.17 -11.72
C PRO A 54 3.60 -6.94 -11.49
N ARG A 55 2.52 -6.45 -12.10
CA ARG A 55 1.21 -7.10 -12.17
C ARG A 55 0.70 -7.06 -13.61
N ARG A 56 -0.36 -7.83 -13.87
CA ARG A 56 -1.03 -7.84 -15.19
C ARG A 56 -1.63 -6.48 -15.58
N ASP A 57 -2.02 -5.70 -14.58
CA ASP A 57 -2.74 -4.43 -14.70
C ASP A 57 -1.85 -3.19 -14.45
N GLY A 58 -0.56 -3.39 -14.15
CA GLY A 58 0.39 -2.29 -13.96
C GLY A 58 1.65 -2.72 -13.24
N ILE A 59 2.60 -1.80 -13.11
CA ILE A 59 3.75 -1.98 -12.21
C ILE A 59 3.52 -1.09 -10.98
N ILE A 60 3.55 -1.72 -9.81
CA ILE A 60 3.36 -1.03 -8.54
C ILE A 60 4.72 -0.57 -8.04
N LEU A 61 4.84 0.73 -7.83
CA LEU A 61 5.96 1.33 -7.11
C LEU A 61 5.49 1.73 -5.72
N GLY A 62 6.29 1.34 -4.73
CA GLY A 62 6.12 1.70 -3.34
C GLY A 62 7.46 1.69 -2.62
N SER A 63 7.54 1.62 -1.30
CA SER A 63 6.42 1.71 -0.34
C SER A 63 6.38 3.08 0.31
N THR A 64 5.20 3.50 0.78
CA THR A 64 5.07 4.60 1.74
C THR A 64 4.46 4.06 3.02
N ARG A 65 4.75 4.72 4.14
CA ARG A 65 4.27 4.28 5.46
C ARG A 65 4.03 5.50 6.35
N GLU A 66 2.79 5.92 6.47
CA GLU A 66 2.40 7.13 7.20
C GLU A 66 1.44 6.74 8.34
N ALA A 67 1.98 6.66 9.56
CA ALA A 67 1.22 6.25 10.74
C ALA A 67 0.19 7.32 11.14
N ASN A 68 -1.01 6.88 11.54
CA ASN A 68 -2.12 7.72 11.98
C ASN A 68 -2.68 8.68 10.91
N ASP A 69 -2.29 8.54 9.65
CA ASP A 69 -2.91 9.27 8.55
C ASP A 69 -4.17 8.54 8.06
N TRP A 70 -5.32 9.16 8.27
CA TRP A 70 -6.63 8.66 7.84
C TRP A 70 -7.06 9.20 6.47
N THR A 71 -6.29 10.12 5.88
CA THR A 71 -6.64 10.72 4.60
C THR A 71 -6.47 9.70 3.46
N LEU A 72 -7.40 9.74 2.50
CA LEU A 72 -7.34 8.92 1.30
C LEU A 72 -6.65 9.64 0.13
N GLU A 73 -6.36 10.93 0.30
CA GLU A 73 -5.76 11.76 -0.73
C GLU A 73 -4.31 11.35 -1.01
N PRO A 74 -3.93 11.16 -2.29
CA PRO A 74 -2.54 10.94 -2.65
C PRO A 74 -1.66 12.13 -2.27
N SER A 75 -0.48 11.84 -1.74
CA SER A 75 0.57 12.81 -1.45
C SER A 75 1.54 12.89 -2.64
N GLU A 76 1.62 14.07 -3.25
CA GLU A 76 2.59 14.37 -4.33
C GLU A 76 4.02 14.12 -3.87
N LYS A 77 4.36 14.56 -2.66
CA LYS A 77 5.68 14.31 -2.04
C LYS A 77 6.01 12.82 -1.98
N GLN A 78 5.03 11.98 -1.60
CA GLN A 78 5.26 10.54 -1.53
C GLN A 78 5.38 9.92 -2.93
N MET A 79 4.61 10.41 -3.90
CA MET A 79 4.71 9.99 -5.30
C MET A 79 6.11 10.29 -5.84
N GLU A 80 6.59 11.52 -5.68
CA GLU A 80 7.92 11.95 -6.15
C GLU A 80 9.04 11.13 -5.53
N ARG A 81 9.03 10.94 -4.21
CA ARG A 81 10.07 10.14 -3.53
C ARG A 81 10.05 8.67 -3.98
N VAL A 82 8.87 8.06 -4.21
CA VAL A 82 8.81 6.68 -4.73
C VAL A 82 9.34 6.63 -6.16
N MET A 83 8.95 7.58 -7.02
CA MET A 83 9.39 7.62 -8.43
C MET A 83 10.91 7.83 -8.53
N ASN A 84 11.42 8.86 -7.88
CA ASN A 84 12.84 9.21 -7.93
C ASN A 84 13.70 8.11 -7.31
N GLY A 85 13.31 7.55 -6.16
CA GLY A 85 14.09 6.49 -5.52
C GLY A 85 14.13 5.19 -6.32
N ASN A 86 13.07 4.83 -7.04
CA ASN A 86 13.13 3.69 -7.97
C ASN A 86 13.99 4.02 -9.20
N ALA A 87 13.89 5.24 -9.75
CA ALA A 87 14.75 5.66 -10.87
C ALA A 87 16.24 5.60 -10.48
N GLU A 88 16.62 6.19 -9.34
CA GLU A 88 18.00 6.15 -8.82
C GLU A 88 18.51 4.73 -8.63
N PHE A 89 17.68 3.81 -8.14
CA PHE A 89 18.04 2.40 -7.98
C PHE A 89 18.41 1.75 -9.32
N PHE A 90 17.62 1.98 -10.37
CA PHE A 90 17.89 1.41 -11.69
C PHE A 90 19.04 2.12 -12.42
N ASP A 91 19.17 3.44 -12.27
CA ASP A 91 20.30 4.20 -12.82
C ASP A 91 21.62 3.67 -12.26
N ALA A 92 21.67 3.33 -10.97
CA ALA A 92 22.86 2.76 -10.32
C ALA A 92 23.22 1.33 -10.79
N MET A 93 22.36 0.66 -11.56
CA MET A 93 22.62 -0.67 -12.15
C MET A 93 23.25 -0.59 -13.54
N THR A 94 23.33 0.61 -14.13
CA THR A 94 23.85 0.84 -15.48
C THR A 94 25.30 1.30 -15.43
#